data_AF-A0A958N836-F1
#
_entry.id   AF-A0A958N836-F1
#
_cell.length_a   1.000
_cell.length_b   1.000
_cell.length_c   1.000
_cell.angle_alpha   90.00
_cell.angle_beta   90.00
_cell.angle_gamma   90.00
#
_symmetry.space_group_name_H-M   'P 1'
#
loop_
_entity.id
_entity.type
_entity.pdbx_description
1 polymer ?
#
loop_
_entity_poly.entity_id
_entity_poly.type
_entity_poly.pdbx_seq_one_letter_code
_entity_poly.pdbx_strand_id
1 'polypeptide(L)'
;MISSILNGINKKSMVIATIAVFIYIWISDFLIHGLLLSGIYKETAQLWRTEEDMQGHMLWMLIGQFLIAKFFTLVFIKGYNGGGVSEGLRFGLIAAPLLVAPNFITHAVMPIPANLIWMW
;
A
#
# COMPACT_ATOMS: atom_id res chain seq x y z
N MET A 1 -7.57 0.34 -25.51
CA MET A 1 -8.01 -0.10 -24.17
C MET A 1 -7.27 0.62 -23.04
N ILE A 2 -5.93 0.69 -23.03
CA ILE A 2 -5.20 1.48 -22.01
C ILE A 2 -5.39 2.99 -22.20
N SER A 3 -5.40 3.46 -23.45
CA SER A 3 -5.63 4.87 -23.79
C SER A 3 -6.98 5.40 -23.28
N SER A 4 -8.05 4.59 -23.34
CA SER A 4 -9.37 4.99 -22.84
C SER A 4 -9.42 5.16 -21.32
N ILE A 5 -8.58 4.45 -20.57
CA ILE A 5 -8.47 4.62 -19.11
C ILE A 5 -7.84 5.98 -18.78
N LEU A 6 -6.88 6.46 -19.57
CA LEU A 6 -6.20 7.73 -19.30
C LEU A 6 -6.91 8.95 -19.91
N ASN A 7 -7.94 8.74 -20.72
CA ASN A 7 -8.71 9.83 -21.31
C ASN A 7 -9.32 10.76 -20.24
N GLY A 8 -9.19 12.06 -20.47
CA GLY A 8 -9.69 13.12 -19.58
C GLY A 8 -8.83 13.39 -18.34
N ILE A 9 -7.73 12.64 -18.12
CA ILE A 9 -6.87 12.81 -16.94
C ILE A 9 -5.74 13.81 -17.23
N ASN A 10 -5.53 14.76 -16.32
CA ASN A 10 -4.34 15.59 -16.32
C ASN A 10 -3.10 14.75 -15.92
N LYS A 11 -2.22 14.48 -16.89
CA LYS A 11 -1.03 13.65 -16.70
C LYS A 11 -0.06 14.20 -15.66
N LYS A 12 0.13 15.52 -15.60
CA LYS A 12 1.03 16.17 -14.64
C LYS A 12 0.52 15.97 -13.21
N SER A 13 -0.76 16.25 -12.98
CA SER A 13 -1.39 16.04 -11.67
C SER A 13 -1.37 14.57 -11.25
N MET A 14 -1.62 13.65 -12.18
CA MET A 14 -1.57 12.20 -11.91
C MET A 14 -0.17 11.74 -11.47
N VAL A 15 0.89 12.20 -12.16
CA VAL A 15 2.27 11.86 -11.79
C VAL A 15 2.61 12.42 -10.41
N ILE A 16 2.29 13.69 -10.15
CA ILE A 16 2.55 14.32 -8.84
C ILE A 16 1.81 13.58 -7.73
N ALA A 17 0.52 13.27 -7.92
CA ALA A 17 -0.28 12.54 -6.95
C ALA A 17 0.27 11.12 -6.71
N THR A 18 0.67 10.41 -7.77
CA THR A 18 1.26 9.06 -7.66
C THR A 18 2.55 9.10 -6.84
N ILE A 19 3.43 10.07 -7.10
CA ILE A 19 4.68 10.22 -6.35
C ILE A 19 4.38 10.57 -4.89
N ALA A 20 3.42 11.47 -4.63
CA ALA A 20 3.03 11.83 -3.26
C ALA A 20 2.49 10.61 -2.48
N VAL A 21 1.62 9.80 -3.08
CA VAL A 21 1.11 8.57 -2.48
C VAL A 21 2.23 7.54 -2.27
N PHE A 22 3.15 7.42 -3.23
CA PHE A 22 4.29 6.49 -3.09
C PHE A 22 5.21 6.88 -1.93
N ILE A 23 5.55 8.16 -1.79
CA ILE A 23 6.34 8.67 -0.67
C ILE A 23 5.58 8.45 0.65
N TYR A 24 4.27 8.71 0.67
CA TYR A 24 3.44 8.45 1.84
C TYR A 24 3.50 6.98 2.28
N ILE A 25 3.33 6.03 1.34
CA ILE A 25 3.43 4.59 1.62
C ILE A 25 4.80 4.25 2.20
N TRP A 26 5.88 4.77 1.60
CA TRP A 26 7.22 4.45 2.07
C TRP A 26 7.49 4.97 3.49
N ILE A 27 7.03 6.19 3.79
CA ILE A 27 7.13 6.78 5.14
C ILE A 27 6.26 5.99 6.12
N SER A 28 5.01 5.68 5.77
CA SER A 28 4.11 4.92 6.66
C SER A 28 4.64 3.52 6.94
N ASP A 29 5.17 2.84 5.93
CA ASP A 29 5.74 1.49 6.09
C ASP A 29 6.96 1.53 7.01
N PHE A 30 7.85 2.53 6.85
CA PHE A 30 8.97 2.69 7.78
C PHE A 30 8.51 2.94 9.22
N LEU A 31 7.54 3.85 9.42
CA LEU A 31 7.05 4.17 10.76
C LEU A 31 6.32 2.98 11.41
N ILE A 32 5.45 2.32 10.66
CA ILE A 32 4.62 1.21 11.17
C ILE A 32 5.48 -0.04 11.31
N HIS A 33 6.11 -0.50 10.23
CA HIS A 33 6.83 -1.77 10.23
C HIS A 33 8.23 -1.65 10.83
N GLY A 34 8.96 -0.58 10.51
CA GLY A 34 10.33 -0.37 10.99
C GLY A 34 10.42 0.09 12.44
N LEU A 35 9.43 0.84 12.95
CA LEU A 35 9.43 1.30 14.34
C LEU A 35 8.39 0.56 15.20
N LEU A 36 7.09 0.73 14.91
CA LEU A 36 6.02 0.27 15.79
C LEU A 36 5.95 -1.26 15.90
N LEU A 37 6.13 -1.99 14.79
CA LEU A 37 6.04 -3.44 14.74
C LEU A 37 7.38 -4.16 14.85
N SER A 38 8.48 -3.43 14.99
CA SER A 38 9.83 -3.99 15.02
C SER A 38 10.03 -5.04 16.12
N GLY A 39 9.39 -4.87 17.29
CA GLY A 39 9.42 -5.84 18.38
C GLY A 39 8.76 -7.18 17.99
N ILE A 40 7.56 -7.11 17.42
CA ILE A 40 6.79 -8.29 17.02
C ILE A 40 7.47 -9.02 15.85
N TYR A 41 8.12 -8.30 14.94
CA TYR A 41 8.91 -8.92 13.87
C TYR A 41 10.12 -9.69 14.40
N LYS A 42 10.74 -9.25 15.50
CA LYS A 42 11.79 -10.02 16.17
C LYS A 42 11.25 -11.29 16.82
N GLU A 43 10.08 -11.22 17.45
CA GLU A 43 9.40 -12.39 18.04
C GLU A 43 8.93 -13.41 17.00
N THR A 44 8.73 -12.95 15.77
CA THR A 44 8.28 -13.77 14.63
C THR A 44 9.36 -13.95 13.56
N ALA A 45 10.64 -13.74 13.89
CA ALA A 45 11.75 -13.75 12.94
C ALA A 45 11.80 -15.00 12.03
N GLN A 46 11.41 -16.16 12.56
CA GLN A 46 11.33 -17.44 11.85
C GLN A 46 10.36 -17.45 10.65
N LEU A 47 9.42 -16.50 10.57
CA LEU A 47 8.45 -16.40 9.46
C LEU A 47 9.00 -15.60 8.27
N TRP A 48 10.06 -14.82 8.48
CA TRP A 48 10.55 -13.84 7.53
C TRP A 48 11.87 -14.30 6.89
N ARG A 49 12.18 -13.72 5.73
CA ARG A 49 13.54 -13.75 5.20
C ARG A 49 14.49 -13.08 6.19
N THR A 50 15.78 -13.40 6.12
CA THR A 50 16.78 -12.64 6.89
C THR A 50 16.81 -11.19 6.42
N GLU A 51 17.24 -10.27 7.29
CA GLU A 51 17.34 -8.85 6.93
C GLU A 51 18.22 -8.63 5.69
N GLU A 52 19.35 -9.35 5.59
CA GLU A 52 20.24 -9.30 4.43
C GLU A 52 19.54 -9.77 3.15
N ASP A 53 18.78 -10.88 3.21
CA ASP A 53 18.05 -11.38 2.05
C ASP A 53 16.89 -10.44 1.66
N MET A 54 16.21 -9.84 2.63
CA MET A 54 15.21 -8.79 2.38
C MET A 54 15.81 -7.57 1.67
N GLN A 55 17.00 -7.13 2.10
CA GLN A 55 17.72 -6.03 1.45
C GLN A 55 18.06 -6.36 -0.01
N GLY A 56 18.43 -7.61 -0.30
CA GLY A 56 18.61 -8.10 -1.68
C GLY A 56 17.34 -8.05 -2.54
N HIS A 57 16.17 -8.04 -1.92
CA HIS A 57 14.86 -8.01 -2.60
C HIS A 57 14.15 -6.64 -2.55
N MET A 58 14.81 -5.57 -2.08
CA MET A 58 14.20 -4.24 -1.93
C MET A 58 13.55 -3.71 -3.21
N LEU A 59 14.11 -4.02 -4.38
CA LEU A 59 13.55 -3.60 -5.66
C LEU A 59 12.13 -4.16 -5.89
N TRP A 60 11.86 -5.40 -5.47
CA TRP A 60 10.53 -6.01 -5.58
C TRP A 60 9.51 -5.28 -4.70
N MET A 61 9.92 -4.90 -3.50
CA MET A 61 9.08 -4.11 -2.59
C MET A 61 8.77 -2.73 -3.17
N LEU A 62 9.78 -2.02 -3.69
CA LEU A 62 9.60 -0.71 -4.32
C LEU A 62 8.67 -0.78 -5.54
N ILE A 63 8.81 -1.82 -6.38
CA ILE A 63 7.91 -2.05 -7.51
C ILE A 63 6.48 -2.26 -7.02
N GLY A 64 6.27 -3.11 -6.01
CA GLY A 64 4.95 -3.36 -5.42
C GLY A 64 4.30 -2.09 -4.88
N GLN A 65 5.02 -1.35 -4.03
CA GLN A 65 4.56 -0.08 -3.44
C GLN A 65 4.24 0.96 -4.53
N PHE A 66 5.06 1.04 -5.58
CA PHE A 66 4.82 1.97 -6.69
C PHE A 66 3.58 1.58 -7.49
N LEU A 67 3.35 0.29 -7.75
CA LEU A 67 2.15 -0.19 -8.41
C LEU A 67 0.90 0.14 -7.60
N ILE A 68 0.92 -0.10 -6.28
CA ILE A 68 -0.17 0.30 -5.37
C ILE A 68 -0.42 1.80 -5.49
N ALA A 69 0.62 2.64 -5.32
CA ALA A 69 0.49 4.09 -5.40
C ALA A 69 -0.13 4.57 -6.72
N LYS A 70 0.36 4.02 -7.84
CA LYS A 70 -0.09 4.37 -9.19
C LYS A 70 -1.56 4.01 -9.42
N PHE A 71 -1.96 2.79 -9.09
CA PHE A 71 -3.33 2.33 -9.35
C PHE A 71 -4.32 2.90 -8.33
N PHE A 72 -3.92 3.06 -7.07
CA PHE A 72 -4.70 3.77 -6.06
C PHE A 72 -5.02 5.20 -6.51
N THR A 73 -4.01 5.93 -6.99
CA THR A 73 -4.16 7.28 -7.55
C THR A 73 -5.06 7.30 -8.77
N LEU A 74 -4.90 6.34 -9.68
CA LEU A 74 -5.70 6.26 -10.90
C LEU A 74 -7.19 6.05 -10.60
N VAL A 75 -7.52 5.15 -9.67
CA VAL A 75 -8.91 4.90 -9.26
C VAL A 75 -9.47 6.13 -8.56
N PHE A 76 -8.70 6.77 -7.67
CA PHE A 76 -9.12 8.01 -7.01
C PHE A 76 -9.49 9.09 -8.02
N ILE A 77 -8.60 9.38 -8.99
CA ILE A 77 -8.82 10.44 -9.99
C ILE A 77 -10.07 10.15 -10.84
N LYS A 78 -10.34 8.88 -11.18
CA LYS A 78 -11.53 8.50 -11.93
C LYS A 78 -12.83 8.66 -11.16
N GLY A 79 -12.79 8.47 -9.84
CA GLY A 79 -13.94 8.64 -8.95
C GLY A 79 -14.06 10.03 -8.33
N TYR A 80 -13.14 10.95 -8.62
CA TYR A 80 -13.07 12.25 -7.96
C TYR A 80 -14.10 13.24 -8.52
N ASN A 81 -14.96 13.76 -7.65
CA ASN A 81 -16.05 14.67 -8.01
C ASN A 81 -15.85 16.11 -7.48
N GLY A 82 -14.63 16.50 -7.12
CA GLY A 82 -14.33 17.88 -6.70
C GLY A 82 -14.56 18.20 -5.21
N GLY A 83 -14.95 17.21 -4.39
CA GLY A 83 -15.27 17.42 -2.96
C GLY A 83 -14.09 17.59 -2.00
N GLY A 84 -12.85 17.69 -2.49
CA GLY A 84 -11.67 17.92 -1.64
C GLY A 84 -11.43 16.78 -0.64
N VAL A 85 -11.30 17.11 0.65
CA VAL A 85 -10.94 16.15 1.72
C VAL A 85 -12.01 15.08 1.93
N SER A 86 -13.31 15.41 1.81
CA SER A 86 -14.39 14.44 2.02
C SER A 86 -14.38 13.32 0.98
N GLU A 87 -13.99 13.62 -0.26
CA GLU A 87 -13.78 12.62 -1.30
C GLU A 87 -12.60 11.70 -0.99
N GLY A 88 -11.52 12.25 -0.41
CA GLY A 88 -10.38 11.47 0.08
C GLY A 88 -10.80 10.47 1.16
N LEU A 89 -11.58 10.92 2.15
CA LEU A 89 -12.12 10.05 3.20
C LEU A 89 -13.07 8.99 2.64
N ARG A 90 -14.02 9.38 1.78
CA ARG A 90 -14.94 8.44 1.11
C ARG A 90 -14.17 7.36 0.35
N PHE A 91 -13.19 7.78 -0.45
CA PHE A 91 -12.36 6.87 -1.23
C PHE A 91 -11.54 5.94 -0.32
N GLY A 92 -10.89 6.49 0.70
CA GLY A 92 -10.10 5.71 1.66
C GLY A 92 -10.92 4.64 2.36
N LEU A 93 -12.14 4.97 2.81
CA LEU A 93 -13.05 4.01 3.45
C LEU A 93 -13.48 2.87 2.52
N ILE A 94 -13.61 3.13 1.22
CA ILE A 94 -13.96 2.11 0.22
C ILE A 94 -12.74 1.28 -0.18
N ALA A 95 -11.57 1.93 -0.31
CA ALA A 95 -10.35 1.30 -0.80
C ALA A 95 -9.61 0.50 0.28
N ALA A 96 -9.63 0.93 1.53
CA ALA A 96 -8.89 0.29 2.63
C ALA A 96 -9.26 -1.19 2.81
N PRO A 97 -10.55 -1.61 2.82
CA PRO A 97 -10.90 -3.02 2.90
C PRO A 97 -10.33 -3.85 1.74
N LEU A 98 -10.21 -3.28 0.53
CA LEU A 98 -9.62 -3.99 -0.60
C LEU A 98 -8.13 -4.23 -0.43
N LEU A 99 -7.42 -3.35 0.28
CA LEU A 99 -5.99 -3.47 0.54
C LEU A 99 -5.70 -4.37 1.75
N VAL A 100 -6.58 -4.38 2.75
CA VAL A 100 -6.41 -5.16 3.98
C VAL A 100 -6.98 -6.58 3.87
N ALA A 101 -8.05 -6.79 3.10
CA ALA A 101 -8.71 -8.11 2.97
C ALA A 101 -7.75 -9.28 2.63
N PRO A 102 -6.74 -9.12 1.74
CA PRO A 102 -5.78 -10.18 1.45
C PRO A 102 -5.02 -10.70 2.67
N ASN A 103 -4.83 -9.88 3.73
CA ASN A 103 -4.13 -10.29 4.95
C ASN A 103 -4.88 -11.39 5.71
N PHE A 104 -6.22 -11.39 5.67
CA PHE A 104 -7.00 -12.48 6.27
C PHE A 104 -6.87 -13.78 5.47
N ILE A 105 -6.73 -13.68 4.14
CA ILE A 105 -6.51 -14.84 3.29
C ILE A 105 -5.12 -15.42 3.54
N THR A 106 -4.09 -14.58 3.65
CA THR A 106 -2.73 -15.05 3.97
C THR A 106 -2.66 -15.71 5.34
N HIS A 107 -3.38 -15.22 6.35
CA HIS A 107 -3.52 -15.90 7.64
C HIS A 107 -4.13 -17.31 7.53
N ALA A 108 -5.09 -17.50 6.62
CA ALA A 108 -5.73 -18.80 6.44
C ALA A 108 -4.81 -19.83 5.77
N VAL A 109 -3.88 -19.40 4.91
CA VAL A 109 -3.03 -20.30 4.11
C VAL A 109 -1.57 -20.34 4.58
N MET A 110 -1.14 -19.39 5.41
CA MET A 110 0.19 -19.32 6.00
C MET A 110 0.09 -19.15 7.52
N PRO A 111 1.04 -19.69 8.30
CA PRO A 111 1.01 -19.63 9.76
C PRO A 111 1.42 -18.26 10.31
N ILE A 112 0.83 -17.18 9.80
CA ILE A 112 1.04 -15.81 10.30
C ILE A 112 0.18 -15.62 11.55
N PRO A 113 0.72 -15.16 12.69
CA PRO A 113 -0.07 -14.94 13.91
C PRO A 113 -1.21 -13.94 13.71
N ALA A 114 -2.40 -14.23 14.25
CA ALA A 114 -3.58 -13.37 14.08
C ALA A 114 -3.39 -11.98 14.69
N ASN A 115 -2.65 -11.84 15.79
CA ASN A 115 -2.33 -10.55 16.39
C ASN A 115 -1.56 -9.64 15.42
N LEU A 116 -0.65 -10.20 14.60
CA LEU A 116 0.08 -9.42 13.60
C LEU A 116 -0.85 -8.92 12.49
N ILE A 117 -1.81 -9.75 12.05
CA ILE A 117 -2.79 -9.37 11.02
C ILE A 117 -3.65 -8.19 11.46
N TRP A 118 -4.05 -8.13 12.73
CA TRP A 118 -4.83 -7.01 13.26
C TRP A 118 -4.05 -5.69 13.37
N MET A 119 -2.72 -5.75 13.33
CA MET A 119 -1.85 -4.59 13.42
C MET A 119 -1.44 -4.03 12.06
N TRP A 120 -1.71 -4.76 10.98
CA TRP A 120 -1.54 -4.32 9.59
C TRP A 120 -2.80 -3.62 9.09
#